data_AF-H5Y5B5-F1
#
_entry.id   AF-H5Y5B5-F1
#
_cell.length_a   1.000
_cell.length_b   1.000
_cell.length_c   1.000
_cell.angle_alpha   90.00
_cell.angle_beta   90.00
_cell.angle_gamma   90.00
#
_symmetry.space_group_name_H-M   'P 1'
#
loop_
_entity.id
_entity.type
_entity.pdbx_description
1 polymer ?
#
loop_
_entity_poly.entity_id
_entity_poly.type
_entity_poly.pdbx_seq_one_letter_code
_entity_poly.pdbx_strand_id
1 'polypeptide(L)' 'MDNKEQRIDGPGQPIDQQELMRQLNIVEKKLADVKARWPYHSVQPRLVAEREDLEEERERLLNLLT' A
#
# COMPACT_ATOMS: atom_id res chain seq x y z
N MET A 1 -12.46 41.38 -11.48
CA MET A 1 -11.20 40.76 -11.90
C MET A 1 -10.96 39.56 -10.99
N ASP A 2 -11.85 38.57 -10.99
CA ASP A 2 -11.96 37.49 -11.99
C ASP A 2 -10.74 36.56 -11.95
N ASN A 3 -10.86 35.47 -11.20
CA ASN A 3 -10.48 34.10 -11.59
C ASN A 3 -10.95 33.18 -10.44
N LYS A 4 -12.20 32.72 -10.38
CA LYS A 4 -12.82 31.64 -11.17
C LYS A 4 -11.87 30.46 -11.40
N GLU A 5 -12.42 29.27 -11.14
CA GLU A 5 -11.93 27.95 -11.58
C GLU A 5 -10.98 27.22 -10.63
N GLN A 6 -11.55 26.61 -9.59
CA GLN A 6 -11.23 25.19 -9.36
C GLN A 6 -12.53 24.40 -9.31
N ARG A 7 -13.09 24.19 -10.50
CA ARG A 7 -13.94 23.03 -10.78
C ARG A 7 -13.01 21.89 -11.18
N ILE A 8 -12.93 20.86 -10.36
CA ILE A 8 -12.75 19.50 -10.86
C ILE A 8 -13.67 18.59 -10.05
N ASP A 9 -14.93 18.55 -10.51
CA ASP A 9 -15.87 17.48 -10.25
C ASP A 9 -15.72 16.52 -11.45
N GLY A 10 -15.35 15.26 -11.23
CA GLY A 10 -15.16 14.26 -12.29
C GLY A 10 -14.67 12.90 -11.76
N PRO A 11 -15.38 11.79 -12.03
CA PRO A 11 -15.06 10.47 -11.48
C PRO A 11 -13.92 9.83 -12.27
N GLY A 12 -12.80 9.60 -11.60
CA GLY A 12 -11.60 9.03 -12.22
C GLY A 12 -10.39 9.86 -11.83
N GLN A 13 -10.03 9.83 -10.54
CA GLN A 13 -8.68 10.23 -10.19
C GLN A 13 -7.74 9.29 -10.95
N PRO A 14 -6.83 9.78 -11.81
CA PRO A 14 -5.74 8.94 -12.26
C PRO A 14 -5.08 8.45 -10.99
N ILE A 15 -4.97 7.13 -10.83
CA ILE A 15 -4.32 6.59 -9.64
C ILE A 15 -2.92 7.20 -9.62
N ASP A 16 -2.69 8.09 -8.65
CA ASP A 16 -1.49 8.90 -8.61
C ASP A 16 -0.33 7.94 -8.34
N GLN A 17 0.58 7.85 -9.31
CA GLN A 17 1.69 6.92 -9.24
C GLN A 17 2.57 7.20 -8.00
N GLN A 18 2.68 8.46 -7.55
CA GLN A 18 3.40 8.77 -6.32
C GLN A 18 2.66 8.25 -5.10
N GLU A 19 1.33 8.34 -5.08
CA GLU A 19 0.52 7.78 -4.00
C GLU A 19 0.57 6.24 -3.97
N LEU A 20 0.57 5.56 -5.13
CA LEU A 20 0.81 4.11 -5.19
C LEU A 20 2.19 3.74 -4.68
N MET A 21 3.24 4.46 -5.11
CA MET A 21 4.60 4.23 -4.62
C MET A 21 4.71 4.48 -3.12
N ARG A 22 3.98 5.47 -2.58
CA ARG A 22 3.92 5.76 -1.16
C ARG A 22 3.25 4.62 -0.40
N GLN A 23 2.11 4.14 -0.88
CA GLN A 23 1.41 3.00 -0.29
C GLN A 23 2.27 1.75 -0.31
N LEU A 24 2.96 1.49 -1.43
CA LEU A 24 3.89 0.38 -1.58
C LEU A 24 5.02 0.45 -0.53
N ASN A 25 5.64 1.62 -0.36
CA ASN A 25 6.68 1.82 0.66
C ASN A 25 6.17 1.55 2.08
N ILE A 26 4.94 1.96 2.39
CA ILE A 26 4.30 1.70 3.69
C ILE A 26 4.11 0.20 3.89
N VAL A 27 3.58 -0.52 2.90
CA VAL A 27 3.37 -1.97 2.96
C VAL A 27 4.71 -2.71 3.12
N GLU A 28 5.73 -2.32 2.36
CA GLU A 28 7.07 -2.92 2.48
C GLU A 28 7.71 -2.69 3.86
N LYS A 29 7.53 -1.50 4.45
CA LYS A 29 7.95 -1.23 5.84
C LYS A 29 7.22 -2.11 6.85
N LYS A 30 5.91 -2.29 6.69
CA LYS A 30 5.12 -3.18 7.56
C LYS A 30 5.59 -4.63 7.41
N LEU A 31 5.86 -5.09 6.19
CA LEU A 31 6.42 -6.43 5.95
C LEU A 31 7.78 -6.61 6.62
N ALA A 32 8.66 -5.62 6.54
CA ALA A 32 9.96 -5.67 7.21
C ALA A 32 9.82 -5.75 8.73
N ASP A 33 8.89 -4.98 9.31
CA ASP A 33 8.59 -4.99 10.73
C ASP A 33 7.98 -6.33 11.20
N VAL A 34 7.05 -6.89 10.43
CA VAL A 34 6.48 -8.22 10.67
C VAL A 34 7.55 -9.31 10.61
N LYS A 35 8.46 -9.24 9.64
CA LYS A 35 9.62 -10.14 9.53
C LYS A 35 10.60 -9.97 10.69
N ALA A 36 10.81 -8.74 11.18
CA ALA A 36 11.68 -8.48 12.33
C ALA A 36 11.08 -9.03 13.64
N ARG A 37 9.75 -8.99 13.78
CA ARG A 37 9.01 -9.58 14.91
C ARG A 37 8.79 -11.09 14.78
N TRP A 38 9.25 -11.71 13.69
CA TRP A 38 8.96 -13.11 13.39
C TRP A 38 9.66 -14.06 14.36
N PRO A 39 8.93 -14.84 15.16
CA PRO A 39 9.54 -15.75 16.12
C PRO A 39 10.15 -16.95 15.36
N TYR A 40 11.35 -17.36 15.78
CA TYR A 40 12.14 -18.38 15.08
C TYR A 40 11.51 -19.78 15.11
N HIS A 41 10.70 -20.11 16.13
CA HIS A 41 10.20 -21.47 16.34
C HIS A 41 8.68 -21.61 16.39
N SER A 42 7.94 -20.54 16.71
CA SER A 42 6.50 -20.63 16.94
C SER A 42 5.81 -19.42 16.34
N VAL A 43 5.72 -19.41 15.02
CA VAL A 43 5.04 -18.35 14.28
C VAL A 43 3.56 -18.39 14.64
N GLN A 44 3.07 -17.28 15.19
CA GLN A 44 1.66 -17.17 15.50
C GLN A 44 0.86 -17.12 14.19
N PRO A 45 -0.25 -17.88 14.05
CA PRO A 45 -1.08 -17.83 12.85
C PRO A 45 -1.53 -16.42 12.46
N ARG A 46 -1.74 -15.56 13.47
CA ARG A 46 -2.05 -14.15 13.28
C ARG A 46 -0.95 -13.37 12.56
N LEU A 47 0.32 -13.66 12.86
CA LEU A 47 1.46 -13.00 12.22
C LEU A 47 1.67 -13.50 10.79
N VAL A 48 1.36 -14.77 10.54
CA VAL A 48 1.33 -15.34 9.19
C VAL A 48 0.26 -14.65 8.36
N ALA A 49 -0.97 -14.59 8.86
CA ALA A 49 -2.07 -13.92 8.18
C ALA A 49 -1.77 -12.43 7.92
N GLU A 50 -1.20 -11.71 8.90
CA GLU A 50 -0.79 -10.32 8.72
C GLU A 50 0.27 -10.16 7.61
N ARG A 51 1.23 -11.08 7.53
CA ARG A 51 2.21 -11.06 6.44
C ARG A 51 1.58 -11.38 5.10
N GLU A 52 0.74 -12.40 5.01
CA GLU A 52 0.07 -12.81 3.76
C GLU A 52 -0.80 -11.68 3.21
N ASP A 53 -1.58 -11.01 4.06
CA ASP A 53 -2.40 -9.85 3.69
C ASP A 53 -1.55 -8.70 3.15
N LEU A 54 -0.41 -8.41 3.80
CA LEU A 54 0.53 -7.40 3.34
C LEU A 54 1.27 -7.80 2.04
N GLU A 55 1.56 -9.09 1.84
CA GLU A 55 2.16 -9.60 0.60
C GLU A 55 1.17 -9.50 -0.57
N GLU A 56 -0.10 -9.84 -0.35
CA GLU A 56 -1.18 -9.67 -1.33
C GLU A 56 -1.39 -8.20 -1.67
N GLU A 57 -1.41 -7.31 -0.67
CA GLU A 57 -1.56 -5.88 -0.91
C GLU A 57 -0.38 -5.28 -1.69
N ARG A 58 0.85 -5.73 -1.39
CA ARG A 58 2.04 -5.36 -2.17
C ARG A 58 1.90 -5.77 -3.63
N GLU A 59 1.44 -6.99 -3.88
CA GLU A 59 1.23 -7.51 -5.24
C GLU A 59 0.16 -6.71 -5.98
N ARG A 60 -0.97 -6.40 -5.31
CA ARG A 60 -2.00 -5.52 -5.86
C ARG A 60 -1.44 -4.16 -6.28
N LEU A 61 -0.68 -3.51 -5.40
CA LEU A 61 -0.07 -2.20 -5.68
C LEU A 61 0.93 -2.26 -6.84
N LEU A 62 1.71 -3.34 -6.95
CA LEU A 62 2.65 -3.54 -8.07
C LEU A 62 1.92 -3.75 -9.40
N ASN A 63 0.83 -4.51 -9.40
CA ASN A 63 0.01 -4.73 -10.59
C ASN A 63 -0.67 -3.43 -11.08
N LEU A 64 -0.96 -2.50 -10.17
CA LEU A 64 -1.49 -1.18 -10.52
C LEU A 64 -0.41 -0.19 -11.03
N LEU A 65 0.87 -0.46 -10.75
CA LEU A 65 2.01 0.35 -11.18
C LEU A 65 2.59 -0.08 -12.55
N THR A 66 2.25 -1.28 -13.03
CA THR A 66 2.69 -1.88 -14.30
C THR A 66 1.68 -1.57 -15.41
#